data_AF-A0A223PFF5-F1
#
_entry.id   AF-A0A223PFF5-F1
#
_cell.length_a   1.000
_cell.length_b   1.000
_cell.length_c   1.000
_cell.angle_alpha   90.00
_cell.angle_beta   90.00
_cell.angle_gamma   90.00
#
_symmetry.space_group_name_H-M   'P 1'
#
loop_
_entity.id
_entity.type
_entity.pdbx_description
1 polymer ?
#
loop_
_entity_poly.entity_id
_entity_poly.type
_entity_poly.pdbx_seq_one_letter_code
_entity_poly.pdbx_strand_id
1 'polypeptide(L)' 'MANKALATRQKMSFRVEPSQKLAKPRNPVAVAAKQRAAGPHRKTASALRQSARLDVKKKLDEPEQD' A
#
# COMPACT_ATOMS: atom_id res chain seq x y z
N MET A 1 14.44 -35.53 -15.76
CA MET A 1 14.12 -34.29 -16.50
C MET A 1 12.97 -33.56 -15.81
N ALA A 2 13.24 -32.85 -14.71
CA ALA A 2 12.19 -32.30 -13.82
C ALA A 2 11.49 -31.02 -14.34
N ASN A 3 12.02 -30.38 -15.38
CA ASN A 3 11.52 -29.09 -15.86
C ASN A 3 10.57 -29.20 -17.07
N LYS A 4 10.29 -30.42 -17.56
CA LYS A 4 9.46 -30.63 -18.77
C LYS A 4 7.98 -30.30 -18.56
N ALA A 5 7.51 -30.25 -17.30
CA ALA A 5 6.14 -29.91 -16.92
C ALA A 5 5.88 -28.39 -16.74
N LEU A 6 6.94 -27.56 -16.76
CA LEU A 6 6.81 -26.10 -16.69
C LEU A 6 6.75 -25.46 -18.09
N ALA A 7 7.41 -26.06 -19.09
CA ALA A 7 7.46 -25.55 -20.46
C ALA A 7 6.11 -25.65 -21.21
N THR A 8 5.25 -26.61 -20.85
CA THR A 8 3.92 -26.79 -21.46
C THR A 8 2.82 -25.99 -20.75
N ARG A 9 3.16 -25.23 -19.70
CA ARG A 9 2.18 -24.49 -18.91
C ARG A 9 1.88 -23.17 -19.60
N GLN A 10 0.83 -23.15 -20.42
CA GLN A 10 0.31 -21.91 -21.02
C GLN A 10 -0.11 -20.96 -19.88
N LYS A 11 0.70 -19.94 -19.63
CA LYS A 11 0.36 -18.90 -18.65
C LYS A 11 -0.73 -18.03 -19.26
N MET A 12 -1.96 -18.19 -18.79
CA MET A 12 -3.06 -17.31 -19.18
C MET A 12 -2.78 -15.91 -18.67
N SER A 13 -2.41 -15.00 -19.58
CA SER A 13 -2.25 -13.57 -19.29
C SER A 13 -3.55 -12.85 -19.64
N PHE A 14 -4.31 -12.46 -18.62
CA PHE A 14 -5.50 -11.65 -18.81
C PHE A 14 -5.08 -10.17 -18.89
N ARG A 15 -5.44 -9.51 -19.99
CA ARG A 15 -5.38 -8.05 -20.07
C ARG A 15 -6.63 -7.49 -19.41
N VAL A 16 -6.46 -6.88 -18.25
CA VAL A 16 -7.55 -6.16 -17.56
C VAL A 16 -7.58 -4.74 -18.11
N GLU A 17 -8.53 -4.48 -18.99
CA GLU A 17 -8.73 -3.14 -19.54
C GLU A 17 -9.28 -2.19 -18.45
N PRO A 18 -8.94 -0.88 -18.46
CA PRO A 18 -9.45 0.07 -17.46
C PRO A 18 -10.98 0.14 -17.42
N SER A 19 -11.65 -0.13 -18.54
CA SER A 19 -13.11 -0.22 -18.67
C SER A 19 -13.71 -1.48 -18.01
N GLN A 20 -12.89 -2.51 -17.78
CA GLN A 20 -13.25 -3.74 -17.05
C GLN A 20 -13.07 -3.60 -15.54
N LYS A 21 -12.59 -2.45 -15.05
CA LYS A 21 -12.75 -2.09 -13.63
C LYS A 21 -14.24 -1.93 -13.39
N LEU A 22 -14.87 -3.01 -12.95
CA LEU A 22 -16.27 -3.14 -12.59
C LEU A 22 -16.79 -1.80 -12.04
N ALA A 23 -17.51 -1.05 -12.86
CA ALA A 23 -17.83 0.36 -12.61
C ALA A 23 -18.64 0.57 -11.32
N LYS A 24 -19.15 -0.51 -10.73
CA LYS A 24 -19.87 -0.54 -9.48
C LYS A 24 -19.32 -1.69 -8.61
N PRO A 25 -18.95 -1.43 -7.34
CA PRO A 25 -18.56 -2.50 -6.45
C PRO A 25 -19.75 -3.45 -6.22
N ARG A 26 -19.46 -4.75 -6.09
CA ARG A 26 -20.49 -5.77 -5.83
C ARG A 26 -21.24 -5.55 -4.52
N ASN A 27 -20.63 -4.81 -3.60
CA ASN A 27 -21.23 -4.41 -2.33
C ASN A 27 -21.74 -2.95 -2.44
N PRO A 28 -23.06 -2.71 -2.28
CA PRO A 28 -23.65 -1.37 -2.40
C PRO A 28 -23.13 -0.38 -1.35
N VAL A 29 -22.64 -0.86 -0.20
CA VAL A 29 -22.12 -0.02 0.89
C VAL A 29 -20.64 0.31 0.69
N ALA A 30 -19.92 -0.38 -0.21
CA ALA A 30 -18.48 -0.20 -0.35
C ALA A 30 -18.09 1.22 -0.79
N VAL A 31 -18.91 1.88 -1.62
CA VAL A 31 -18.66 3.28 -2.02
C VAL A 31 -18.79 4.20 -0.80
N ALA A 32 -19.88 4.08 -0.05
CA ALA A 32 -20.11 4.88 1.14
C ALA A 32 -19.08 4.60 2.24
N ALA A 33 -18.67 3.34 2.45
CA ALA A 33 -17.63 2.96 3.40
C ALA A 33 -16.26 3.53 3.00
N LYS A 34 -15.92 3.50 1.70
CA LYS A 34 -14.69 4.11 1.17
C LYS A 34 -14.69 5.63 1.31
N GLN A 35 -15.84 6.27 1.14
CA GLN A 35 -16.00 7.72 1.35
C GLN A 35 -16.05 8.10 2.84
N ARG A 36 -16.56 7.21 3.70
CA ARG A 36 -16.55 7.32 5.16
C ARG A 36 -15.21 6.99 5.78
N ALA A 37 -14.26 6.42 5.02
CA ALA A 37 -12.88 6.38 5.45
C ALA A 37 -12.45 7.83 5.63
N ALA A 38 -12.57 8.30 6.88
CA ALA A 38 -12.19 9.63 7.29
C ALA A 38 -10.79 9.86 6.70
N GLY A 39 -10.59 11.02 6.07
CA GLY A 39 -9.30 11.40 5.49
C GLY A 39 -8.14 11.11 6.43
N PRO A 40 -6.89 11.11 5.93
CA PRO A 40 -5.73 10.51 6.58
C PRO A 40 -5.79 10.64 8.12
N HIS A 41 -5.97 9.51 8.81
CA HIS A 41 -6.16 9.50 10.26
C HIS A 41 -5.05 10.31 10.92
N ARG A 42 -5.42 11.27 11.79
CA ARG A 42 -4.45 12.01 12.58
C ARG A 42 -3.59 11.01 13.34
N LYS A 43 -2.27 11.16 13.26
CA LYS A 43 -1.33 10.33 14.02
C LYS A 43 -1.71 10.37 15.50
N THR A 44 -1.72 9.20 16.13
CA THR A 44 -1.92 9.09 17.58
C THR A 44 -0.82 9.86 18.32
N ALA A 45 -1.10 10.29 19.56
CA ALA A 45 -0.11 10.99 20.37
C ALA A 45 1.18 10.17 20.56
N SER A 46 1.10 8.85 20.63
CA SER A 46 2.26 7.96 20.68
C SER A 46 3.06 7.96 19.38
N ALA A 47 2.40 7.95 18.23
CA ALA A 47 3.07 7.99 16.93
C ALA A 47 3.82 9.31 16.72
N LEU A 48 3.27 10.44 17.16
CA LEU A 48 3.94 11.75 17.15
C LEU A 48 5.18 11.78 18.06
N ARG A 49 5.10 11.15 19.24
CA ARG A 49 6.27 11.03 20.13
C ARG A 49 7.37 10.17 19.50
N GLN A 50 7.02 9.06 18.87
CA GLN A 50 8.00 8.18 18.23
C GLN A 50 8.69 8.88 17.05
N SER A 51 7.96 9.62 16.21
CA SER A 51 8.59 10.39 15.13
C SER A 51 9.56 11.43 15.67
N ALA A 52 9.16 12.19 16.70
CA ALA A 52 10.06 13.18 17.31
C ALA A 52 11.34 12.55 17.90
N ARG A 53 11.24 11.36 18.51
CA ARG A 53 12.42 10.64 19.02
C ARG A 53 13.35 10.19 17.90
N LEU A 54 12.80 9.71 16.78
CA LEU A 54 13.59 9.32 15.61
C LEU A 54 14.27 10.53 14.97
N ASP A 55 13.58 11.67 14.89
CA ASP A 55 14.13 12.91 14.34
C ASP A 55 15.31 13.42 15.18
N VAL A 56 15.19 13.38 16.51
CA VAL A 56 16.28 13.73 17.43
C VAL A 56 17.44 12.76 17.29
N LYS A 57 17.17 11.45 17.26
CA LYS A 57 18.22 10.45 17.07
C LYS A 57 18.97 10.66 15.76
N LYS A 58 18.25 10.91 14.67
CA LYS A 58 18.85 11.16 13.36
C LYS A 58 19.79 12.37 13.38
N LYS A 59 19.38 13.48 14.01
CA LYS A 59 20.23 14.67 14.15
C LYS A 59 21.49 14.44 14.98
N LEU A 60 21.45 13.52 15.95
CA LEU A 60 22.61 13.15 16.77
C LEU A 60 23.54 12.16 16.04
N ASP A 61 22.98 11.31 15.19
CA ASP A 61 23.74 10.33 14.39
C ASP A 61 24.40 10.96 13.15
N GLU A 62 23.90 12.10 12.66
CA GLU A 62 24.55 12.88 11.60
C GLU A 62 25.75 13.65 12.20
N PRO A 63 27.01 13.38 11.79
CA PRO A 63 28.16 14.17 12.23
C PRO A 63 27.98 15.60 11.69
N GLU A 64 28.26 16.60 12.53
CA GLU A 64 28.17 18.01 12.15
C GLU A 64 28.90 18.23 10.82
N GLN A 65 28.14 18.62 9.79
CA GLN A 65 28.73 19.19 8.59
C GLN A 65 29.03 20.65 8.94
N ASP A 66 30.26 20.88 9.40
CA ASP A 66 30.91 22.20 9.40
C ASP A 66 31.03 22.75 7.97
#